data_AF-A0A558R1K7-F1
#
_entry.id   AF-A0A558R1K7-F1
#
_cell.length_a   1.000
_cell.length_b   1.000
_cell.length_c   1.000
_cell.angle_alpha   90.00
_cell.angle_beta   90.00
_cell.angle_gamma   90.00
#
_symmetry.space_group_name_H-M   'P 1'
#
loop_
_entity.id
_entity.type
_entity.pdbx_description
1 polymer ?
#
loop_
_entity_poly.entity_id
_entity_poly.type
_entity_poly.pdbx_seq_one_letter_code
_entity_poly.pdbx_strand_id
1 'polypeptide(L)' 'MRHVLALAAGLLLLAGCGQRELLRPPEGASLPPKPAMAATVPTPVELLTPRTDERPERSDELLTKSQERPDDRFDIPPPG' A
#
# COMPACT_ATOMS: atom_id res chain seq x y z
N MET A 1 -41.17 2.44 -9.51
CA MET A 1 -40.51 3.77 -9.44
C MET A 1 -39.79 4.01 -8.11
N ARG A 2 -40.44 3.85 -6.94
CA ARG A 2 -39.80 4.10 -5.62
C ARG A 2 -38.53 3.27 -5.35
N HIS A 3 -38.53 1.99 -5.74
CA HIS A 3 -37.36 1.11 -5.58
C HIS A 3 -36.19 1.47 -6.49
N VAL A 4 -36.47 2.00 -7.68
CA VAL A 4 -35.44 2.46 -8.64
C VAL A 4 -34.74 3.71 -8.10
N LEU A 5 -35.52 4.64 -7.52
CA LEU A 5 -34.97 5.82 -6.84
C LEU A 5 -34.10 5.45 -5.63
N ALA A 6 -34.53 4.48 -4.82
CA ALA A 6 -33.76 4.02 -3.67
C ALA A 6 -32.43 3.37 -4.09
N LEU A 7 -32.43 2.55 -5.15
CA LEU A 7 -31.22 1.95 -5.71
C LEU A 7 -30.26 2.99 -6.28
N ALA A 8 -30.78 3.97 -7.04
CA ALA A 8 -29.97 5.04 -7.61
C ALA A 8 -29.30 5.89 -6.51
N ALA A 9 -30.03 6.23 -5.44
CA ALA A 9 -29.48 6.96 -4.30
C ALA A 9 -28.37 6.17 -3.58
N GLY A 10 -28.54 4.85 -3.43
CA GLY A 10 -27.51 3.97 -2.85
C GLY A 10 -26.21 3.97 -3.66
N LEU A 11 -26.31 3.87 -4.99
CA LEU A 11 -25.15 3.90 -5.89
C LEU A 11 -24.38 5.23 -5.83
N LEU A 12 -25.10 6.36 -5.74
CA LEU A 12 -24.49 7.69 -5.59
C LEU A 12 -23.70 7.83 -4.29
N LEU A 13 -24.19 7.25 -3.19
CA LEU A 13 -23.47 7.27 -1.91
C LEU A 13 -22.18 6.43 -1.94
N LEU A 14 -22.15 5.35 -2.72
CA LEU A 14 -20.95 4.52 -2.86
C LEU A 14 -19.89 5.16 -3.77
N ALA A 15 -20.26 6.09 -4.65
CA ALA A 15 -19.35 6.71 -5.62
C ALA A 15 -18.24 7.56 -4.98
N GLY A 16 -18.37 7.97 -3.72
CA GLY A 16 -17.33 8.71 -3.00
C GLY A 16 -16.25 7.84 -2.34
N CYS A 17 -16.47 6.53 -2.22
CA CYS A 17 -15.53 5.64 -1.53
C CYS A 17 -14.35 5.29 -2.45
N GLY A 18 -13.16 5.78 -2.12
CA GLY A 18 -11.93 5.47 -2.85
C GLY A 18 -11.52 6.48 -3.92
N GLN A 19 -12.13 7.66 -3.96
CA GLN A 19 -11.68 8.75 -4.83
C GLN A 19 -10.21 9.12 -4.51
N ARG A 20 -9.40 9.23 -5.56
CA ARG A 20 -8.00 9.65 -5.48
C ARG A 20 -7.86 10.98 -6.22
N GLU A 21 -7.42 12.00 -5.50
CA GLU A 21 -7.11 13.33 -6.03
C GLU A 21 -5.71 13.72 -5.55
N LEU A 22 -5.07 14.68 -6.21
CA LEU A 22 -3.81 15.24 -5.74
C LEU A 22 -3.99 15.87 -4.35
N LEU A 23 -3.33 15.26 -3.36
CA LEU A 23 -3.33 15.78 -1.99
C LEU A 23 -2.47 17.04 -1.91
N ARG A 24 -2.95 18.00 -1.12
CA ARG A 24 -2.20 19.20 -0.73
C ARG A 24 -2.22 19.32 0.79
N PRO A 25 -1.23 20.00 1.40
CA PRO A 25 -1.28 20.31 2.82
C PRO A 25 -2.58 21.05 3.17
N PRO A 26 -3.10 20.86 4.40
CA PRO A 26 -4.19 21.70 4.90
C PRO A 26 -3.76 23.17 4.94
N GLU A 27 -4.74 24.08 4.97
CA GLU A 27 -4.47 25.51 5.01
C GLU A 27 -3.56 25.88 6.19
N GLY A 28 -2.54 26.69 5.92
CA GLY A 28 -1.53 27.09 6.90
C GLY A 28 -0.45 26.04 7.21
N ALA A 29 -0.53 24.83 6.65
CA ALA A 29 0.51 23.82 6.79
C ALA A 29 1.48 23.80 5.59
N SER A 30 2.71 23.34 5.84
CA SER A 30 3.71 23.09 4.80
C SER A 30 3.96 21.60 4.62
N LEU A 31 4.70 21.24 3.57
CA LEU A 31 5.27 19.91 3.47
C LEU A 31 6.24 19.63 4.63
N PRO A 32 6.47 18.35 4.96
CA PRO A 32 7.53 17.96 5.87
C PRO A 32 8.88 18.54 5.44
N PRO A 33 9.79 18.83 6.39
CA PRO A 33 11.14 19.27 6.06
C PRO A 33 11.87 18.18 5.26
N LYS A 34 12.88 18.58 4.48
CA LYS A 34 13.69 17.63 3.71
C LYS A 34 14.38 16.61 4.65
N PRO A 35 14.51 15.34 4.22
CA PRO A 35 15.34 14.37 4.92
C PRO A 35 16.79 14.87 5.08
N ALA A 36 17.49 14.42 6.12
CA ALA A 36 18.84 14.88 6.46
C ALA A 36 19.83 14.84 5.27
N MET A 37 19.71 13.80 4.44
CA MET A 37 20.60 13.54 3.30
C MET A 37 20.04 14.04 1.96
N ALA A 38 18.82 14.60 1.93
CA ALA A 38 18.22 15.10 0.70
C ALA A 38 18.71 16.51 0.38
N ALA A 39 18.96 16.80 -0.90
CA ALA A 39 19.34 18.13 -1.34
C ALA A 39 18.17 19.12 -1.21
N THR A 40 16.96 18.68 -1.55
CA THR A 40 15.73 19.48 -1.63
C THR A 40 14.58 18.82 -0.85
N VAL A 41 13.52 19.58 -0.58
CA VAL A 41 12.26 19.03 -0.06
C VAL A 41 11.57 18.22 -1.17
N PRO A 42 11.17 16.97 -0.93
CA PRO A 42 10.47 16.17 -1.93
C PRO A 42 9.10 16.76 -2.30
N THR A 43 8.65 16.51 -3.52
CA THR A 43 7.32 16.94 -3.98
C THR A 43 6.20 16.11 -3.32
N PRO A 44 4.93 16.58 -3.30
CA PRO A 44 3.82 15.78 -2.79
C PRO A 44 3.70 14.42 -3.49
N VAL A 45 3.95 14.36 -4.79
CA VAL A 45 3.90 13.12 -5.56
C VAL A 45 4.99 12.15 -5.12
N GLU A 46 6.22 12.65 -4.91
CA GLU A 46 7.34 11.84 -4.41
C GLU A 46 7.07 11.29 -3.01
N LEU A 47 6.49 12.10 -2.11
CA LEU A 47 6.15 11.66 -0.74
C LEU A 47 5.04 10.60 -0.71
N LEU A 48 4.15 10.60 -1.70
CA LEU A 48 3.03 9.66 -1.78
C LEU A 48 3.35 8.42 -2.63
N THR A 49 4.51 8.40 -3.29
CA THR A 49 4.94 7.27 -4.13
C THR A 49 5.78 6.32 -3.28
N PRO A 50 5.28 5.13 -2.95
CA PRO A 50 6.05 4.18 -2.15
C PRO A 50 7.27 3.69 -2.93
N ARG A 51 8.42 3.64 -2.24
CA ARG A 51 9.67 3.10 -2.78
C ARG A 51 9.66 1.57 -2.74
N THR A 52 10.57 0.94 -3.48
CA THR A 52 10.68 -0.53 -3.54
C THR A 52 10.98 -1.17 -2.18
N ASP A 53 11.72 -0.50 -1.30
CA ASP A 53 11.98 -0.94 0.07
C ASP A 53 10.75 -0.83 0.98
N GLU A 54 9.84 0.11 0.69
CA GLU A 54 8.60 0.33 1.45
C GLU A 54 7.48 -0.61 1.00
N ARG A 55 7.46 -0.93 -0.30
CA ARG A 55 6.49 -1.85 -0.91
C ARG A 55 7.20 -2.73 -1.93
N PRO A 56 7.94 -3.76 -1.47
CA PRO A 56 8.62 -4.67 -2.37
C PRO A 56 7.59 -5.42 -3.20
N GLU A 57 7.96 -5.68 -4.46
CA GLU A 57 7.20 -6.58 -5.29
C GLU A 57 7.24 -7.98 -4.66
N ARG A 58 6.12 -8.68 -4.70
CA ARG A 58 6.11 -10.07 -4.31
C ARG A 58 6.79 -10.84 -5.44
N SER A 59 7.78 -11.65 -5.09
CA SER A 59 8.23 -12.67 -6.02
C SER A 59 7.07 -13.62 -6.24
N ASP A 60 6.41 -13.48 -7.38
CA ASP A 60 5.39 -14.41 -7.85
C ASP A 60 6.09 -15.66 -8.40
N GLU A 61 6.98 -16.27 -7.61
CA GLU A 61 7.48 -17.60 -7.91
C GLU A 61 6.32 -18.56 -7.68
N LEU A 62 5.48 -18.66 -8.70
CA LEU A 62 4.27 -19.45 -8.71
C LEU A 62 4.66 -20.91 -8.51
N LEU A 63 4.52 -21.39 -7.28
CA LEU A 63 4.45 -22.82 -7.02
C LEU A 63 3.17 -23.33 -7.66
N THR A 64 3.27 -23.84 -8.89
CA THR A 64 2.16 -24.45 -9.63
C THR A 64 1.65 -25.73 -8.98
N LYS A 65 2.45 -26.31 -8.08
CA LYS A 65 2.15 -27.48 -7.26
C LYS A 65 2.91 -27.42 -5.95
N SER A 66 2.36 -28.06 -4.92
CA SER A 66 3.06 -28.26 -3.65
C SER A 66 4.31 -29.12 -3.84
N GLN A 67 5.39 -28.77 -3.15
CA GLN A 67 6.64 -29.52 -3.11
C GLN A 67 6.95 -29.90 -1.66
N GLU A 68 7.49 -31.09 -1.46
CA GLU A 68 7.94 -31.53 -0.14
C GLU A 68 9.17 -30.72 0.29
N ARG A 69 9.21 -30.33 1.58
CA ARG A 69 10.30 -29.52 2.12
C ARG A 69 11.53 -30.42 2.31
N PRO A 70 12.73 -29.99 1.87
CA PRO A 70 13.94 -30.73 2.21
C PRO A 70 14.14 -30.77 3.73
N ASP A 71 14.82 -31.81 4.20
CA ASP A 71 15.21 -31.95 5.59
C ASP A 71 15.96 -30.70 6.07
N ASP A 72 15.53 -30.13 7.21
CA ASP A 72 16.10 -28.89 7.73
C ASP A 72 17.38 -29.22 8.48
N ARG A 73 18.51 -28.84 7.89
CA ARG A 73 19.84 -29.05 8.49
C ARG A 73 20.00 -28.40 9.87
N PHE A 74 19.16 -27.42 10.19
CA PHE A 74 19.17 -26.71 11.46
C PHE A 74 18.14 -27.23 12.45
N ASP A 75 17.33 -28.22 12.09
CA ASP A 75 16.42 -28.92 13.01
C ASP A 75 17.20 -29.95 13.85
N ILE A 76 18.17 -29.43 14.60
CA ILE A 76 18.99 -30.21 15.52
C ILE A 76 18.36 -30.20 16.92
N PRO A 77 18.36 -31.34 17.64
CA PRO A 77 17.82 -31.39 19.00
C PRO A 77 18.63 -30.49 19.96
N PRO A 78 18.01 -29.96 21.02
CA PRO A 78 18.71 -29.16 22.03
C PRO A 78 19.79 -29.98 22.76
N PRO A 79 20.86 -29.35 23.26
CA PRO A 79 21.88 -30.05 24.04
C PRO A 79 21.27 -30.58 25.35
N GLY A 80 21.56 -31.84 25.67
CA GLY A 80 21.14 -32.51 26.90
C GLY A 80 22.03 -32.23 28.10
#